data_AF-A0A846H5D4-F1
#
_entry.id   AF-A0A846H5D4-F1
#
_cell.length_a   1.000
_cell.length_b   1.000
_cell.length_c   1.000
_cell.angle_alpha   90.00
_cell.angle_beta   90.00
_cell.angle_gamma   90.00
#
_symmetry.space_group_name_H-M   'P 1'
#
loop_
_entity.id
_entity.type
_entity.pdbx_description
1 polymer ?
#
loop_
_entity_poly.entity_id
_entity_poly.type
_entity_poly.pdbx_seq_one_letter_code
_entity_poly.pdbx_strand_id
1 'polypeptide(L)'
;MSWVSHHSESEHYAKLAESAKREQNNARAVELYRLAAQAEILALEALEPTKTRTIGITAVSAASLLYKAQEFRSSEQLAYQWLITDLLPAFAVRQLQELLQAIWSERELVQKRA
;
A
#
# COMPACT_ATOMS: atom_id res chain seq x y z
N MET A 1 4.50 1.83 19.56
CA MET A 1 4.55 3.16 18.90
C MET A 1 3.12 3.52 18.49
N SER A 2 2.80 4.81 18.26
CA SER A 2 1.45 5.24 17.85
C SER A 2 1.28 5.20 16.34
N TRP A 3 0.02 5.19 15.87
CA TRP A 3 -0.31 5.32 14.44
C TRP A 3 0.43 6.49 13.76
N VAL A 4 0.48 7.66 14.42
CA VAL A 4 1.15 8.86 13.88
C VAL A 4 2.64 8.60 13.62
N SER A 5 3.33 7.92 14.54
CA SER A 5 4.75 7.63 14.41
C SER A 5 5.03 6.78 13.17
N HIS A 6 4.26 5.70 13.01
CA HIS A 6 4.41 4.78 11.89
C HIS A 6 3.98 5.42 10.56
N HIS A 7 2.89 6.18 10.55
CA HIS A 7 2.43 6.88 9.35
C HIS A 7 3.43 7.95 8.90
N SER A 8 4.00 8.74 9.81
CA SER A 8 5.02 9.73 9.45
C SER A 8 6.31 9.09 8.92
N GLU A 9 6.70 7.92 9.45
CA GLU A 9 7.83 7.15 8.94
C GLU A 9 7.55 6.63 7.52
N SER A 10 6.34 6.09 7.29
CA SER A 10 5.87 5.69 5.96
C SER A 10 5.92 6.85 4.96
N GLU A 11 5.40 8.03 5.33
CA GLU A 11 5.46 9.24 4.49
C GLU A 11 6.90 9.65 4.17
N HIS A 12 7.82 9.51 5.12
CA HIS A 12 9.23 9.82 4.91
C HIS A 12 9.84 8.89 3.85
N TYR A 13 9.67 7.57 4.00
CA TYR A 13 10.17 6.61 3.02
C TYR A 13 9.51 6.78 1.65
N ALA A 14 8.19 7.05 1.60
CA ALA A 14 7.49 7.30 0.35
C ALA A 14 8.03 8.53 -0.39
N LYS A 15 8.34 9.63 0.33
CA LYS A 15 8.99 10.82 -0.26
C LYS A 15 10.36 10.49 -0.83
N LEU A 16 11.18 9.73 -0.09
CA LEU A 16 12.47 9.27 -0.58
C LEU A 16 12.33 8.37 -1.82
N ALA A 17 11.32 7.50 -1.85
CA ALA A 17 11.05 6.61 -2.98
C ALA A 17 10.70 7.41 -4.25
N GLU A 18 9.85 8.43 -4.13
CA GLU A 18 9.51 9.30 -5.25
C GLU A 18 10.73 10.10 -5.75
N SER A 19 11.61 10.56 -4.85
CA SER A 19 12.89 11.17 -5.25
C SER A 19 13.80 10.19 -6.00
N ALA A 20 14.01 8.99 -5.47
CA ALA A 20 14.81 7.96 -6.12
C ALA A 20 14.24 7.57 -7.50
N LYS A 21 12.91 7.52 -7.64
CA LYS A 21 12.25 7.26 -8.91
C LYS A 21 12.50 8.38 -9.93
N ARG A 22 12.48 9.65 -9.51
CA ARG A 22 12.81 10.81 -10.37
C ARG A 22 14.27 10.76 -10.84
N GLU A 23 15.16 10.27 -9.99
CA GLU A 23 16.58 10.03 -10.30
C GLU A 23 16.80 8.75 -11.14
N GLN A 24 15.73 8.08 -11.59
CA GLN A 24 15.76 6.81 -12.33
C GLN A 24 16.40 5.64 -11.57
N ASN A 25 16.60 5.79 -10.25
CA ASN A 25 17.08 4.74 -9.38
C ASN A 25 15.93 3.83 -8.94
N ASN A 26 15.44 3.03 -9.89
CA ASN A 26 14.26 2.17 -9.71
C ASN A 26 14.46 1.13 -8.60
N ALA A 27 15.66 0.54 -8.48
CA ALA A 27 15.96 -0.43 -7.44
C ALA A 27 15.83 0.20 -6.04
N ARG A 28 16.36 1.41 -5.86
CA ARG A 28 16.23 2.13 -4.59
C ARG A 28 14.80 2.56 -4.31
N ALA A 29 14.07 3.01 -5.32
CA ALA A 29 12.66 3.38 -5.17
C ALA A 29 11.80 2.19 -4.69
N VAL A 30 11.98 1.02 -5.30
CA VAL A 30 11.28 -0.22 -4.91
C VAL A 30 11.54 -0.56 -3.43
N GLU A 31 12.80 -0.53 -3.01
CA GLU A 31 13.16 -0.82 -1.61
C GLU A 31 12.57 0.21 -0.64
N LEU A 32 12.57 1.49 -1.01
CA LEU A 32 11.99 2.54 -0.17
C LEU A 32 10.47 2.42 -0.08
N TYR A 33 9.77 2.05 -1.17
CA TYR A 33 8.33 1.75 -1.09
C TYR A 33 8.04 0.55 -0.21
N ARG A 34 8.91 -0.47 -0.21
CA ARG A 34 8.78 -1.65 0.66
C ARG A 34 8.88 -1.26 2.15
N LEU A 35 9.82 -0.39 2.50
CA LEU A 35 9.96 0.15 3.86
C LEU A 35 8.76 1.04 4.24
N ALA A 36 8.29 1.88 3.31
CA ALA A 36 7.09 2.69 3.52
C ALA A 36 5.86 1.82 3.81
N ALA A 37 5.66 0.76 3.01
CA ALA A 37 4.56 -0.18 3.19
C ALA A 37 4.60 -0.85 4.56
N GLN A 38 5.78 -1.27 5.02
CA GLN A 38 5.93 -1.89 6.34
C GLN A 38 5.53 -0.94 7.46
N ALA A 39 5.99 0.31 7.40
CA ALA A 39 5.60 1.34 8.36
C ALA A 39 4.08 1.59 8.30
N GLU A 40 3.48 1.63 7.12
CA GLU A 40 2.02 1.84 6.96
C GLU A 40 1.19 0.66 7.50
N ILE A 41 1.67 -0.58 7.36
CA ILE A 41 1.05 -1.78 7.96
C ILE A 41 1.10 -1.71 9.48
N LEU A 42 2.25 -1.34 10.06
CA LEU A 42 2.35 -1.13 11.51
C LEU A 42 1.44 0.02 11.98
N ALA A 43 1.25 1.05 11.15
CA ALA A 43 0.27 2.10 11.43
C ALA A 43 -1.15 1.53 11.47
N LEU A 44 -1.55 0.68 10.51
CA LEU A 44 -2.85 0.01 10.51
C LEU A 44 -3.10 -0.80 11.78
N GLU A 45 -2.11 -1.59 12.20
CA GLU A 45 -2.20 -2.42 13.40
C GLU A 45 -2.38 -1.59 14.69
N ALA A 46 -1.91 -0.34 14.68
CA ALA A 46 -2.05 0.58 15.81
C ALA A 46 -3.38 1.35 15.83
N LEU A 47 -4.28 1.15 14.87
CA LEU A 47 -5.58 1.85 14.80
C LEU A 47 -6.68 1.13 15.58
N GLU A 48 -7.46 1.94 16.30
CA GLU A 48 -8.71 1.47 16.91
C GLU A 48 -9.80 1.26 15.83
N PRO A 49 -10.62 0.19 15.91
CA PRO A 49 -11.65 -0.13 14.91
C PRO A 49 -12.69 0.98 14.68
N THR A 50 -12.87 1.89 15.64
CA THR A 50 -13.80 3.02 15.54
C THR A 50 -13.35 4.08 14.54
N LYS A 51 -12.07 4.10 14.16
CA LYS A 51 -11.48 5.10 13.25
C LYS A 51 -11.58 4.65 11.79
N THR A 52 -12.77 4.23 11.36
CA THR A 52 -13.04 3.63 10.03
C THR A 52 -12.49 4.44 8.85
N ARG A 53 -12.60 5.77 8.90
CA ARG A 53 -12.03 6.65 7.87
C ARG A 53 -10.50 6.54 7.80
N THR A 54 -9.83 6.61 8.95
CA THR A 54 -8.37 6.52 9.02
C THR A 54 -7.90 5.14 8.60
N ILE A 55 -8.58 4.08 9.04
CA ILE A 55 -8.36 2.70 8.59
C ILE A 55 -8.42 2.63 7.06
N GLY A 56 -9.48 3.18 6.45
CA GLY A 56 -9.63 3.18 4.99
C GLY A 56 -8.48 3.88 4.26
N ILE A 57 -8.05 5.04 4.75
CA ILE A 57 -6.91 5.77 4.16
C ILE A 57 -5.62 4.96 4.30
N THR A 58 -5.32 4.48 5.51
CA THR A 58 -4.08 3.76 5.79
C THR A 58 -4.05 2.39 5.09
N ALA A 59 -5.19 1.72 4.90
CA ALA A 59 -5.28 0.43 4.19
C ALA A 59 -4.99 0.60 2.70
N VAL A 60 -5.61 1.60 2.07
CA VAL A 60 -5.32 1.94 0.66
C VAL A 60 -3.87 2.34 0.49
N SER A 61 -3.35 3.17 1.40
CA SER A 61 -1.95 3.61 1.39
C SER A 61 -0.98 2.43 1.45
N ALA A 62 -1.15 1.52 2.43
CA ALA A 62 -0.29 0.36 2.60
C ALA A 62 -0.32 -0.56 1.37
N ALA A 63 -1.51 -0.87 0.85
CA ALA A 63 -1.65 -1.71 -0.34
C ALA A 63 -1.01 -1.06 -1.58
N SER A 64 -1.19 0.26 -1.75
CA SER A 64 -0.60 1.02 -2.87
C SER A 64 0.93 1.08 -2.79
N LEU A 65 1.49 1.17 -1.58
CA LEU A 65 2.94 1.14 -1.37
C LEU A 65 3.52 -0.24 -1.68
N LEU A 66 2.86 -1.33 -1.30
CA LEU A 66 3.25 -2.68 -1.71
C LEU A 66 3.23 -2.85 -3.23
N TYR A 67 2.19 -2.32 -3.90
CA TYR A 67 2.12 -2.33 -5.36
C TYR A 67 3.30 -1.57 -5.99
N LYS A 68 3.61 -0.37 -5.48
CA LYS A 68 4.77 0.42 -5.94
C LYS A 68 6.11 -0.25 -5.65
N ALA A 69 6.18 -1.08 -4.60
CA ALA A 69 7.32 -1.93 -4.28
C ALA A 69 7.39 -3.21 -5.15
N GLN A 70 6.47 -3.39 -6.12
CA GLN A 70 6.35 -4.60 -6.94
C GLN A 70 6.03 -5.88 -6.12
N GLU A 71 5.60 -5.72 -4.88
CA GLU A 71 5.16 -6.79 -3.98
C GLU A 71 3.68 -7.13 -4.26
N PHE A 72 3.36 -7.47 -5.51
CA PHE A 72 1.98 -7.59 -6.00
C PHE A 72 1.14 -8.59 -5.20
N ARG A 73 1.72 -9.72 -4.82
CA ARG A 73 1.05 -10.74 -4.01
C ARG A 73 0.68 -10.21 -2.63
N SER A 74 1.61 -9.51 -1.98
CA SER A 74 1.40 -8.92 -0.66
C SER A 74 0.37 -7.79 -0.72
N SER A 75 0.41 -6.97 -1.79
CA SER A 75 -0.57 -5.91 -2.05
C SER A 75 -1.99 -6.47 -2.21
N GLU A 76 -2.14 -7.51 -3.03
CA GLU A 76 -3.41 -8.23 -3.25
C GLU A 76 -3.94 -8.84 -1.93
N GLN A 77 -3.08 -9.52 -1.18
CA GLN A 77 -3.47 -10.13 0.09
C GLN A 77 -3.97 -9.08 1.10
N LEU A 78 -3.26 -7.96 1.23
CA LEU A 78 -3.66 -6.89 2.14
C LEU A 78 -4.98 -6.24 1.70
N ALA A 79 -5.17 -6.01 0.40
CA ALA A 79 -6.41 -5.46 -0.13
C ALA A 79 -7.59 -6.38 0.20
N TYR A 80 -7.46 -7.69 -0.04
CA TYR A 80 -8.51 -8.65 0.31
C TYR A 80 -8.77 -8.74 1.81
N GLN A 81 -7.73 -8.75 2.64
CA GLN A 81 -7.86 -8.79 4.10
C GLN A 81 -8.74 -7.65 4.63
N TRP A 82 -8.66 -6.46 4.05
CA TRP A 82 -9.48 -5.33 4.48
C TRP A 82 -10.84 -5.27 3.78
N LEU A 83 -10.95 -5.72 2.53
CA LEU A 83 -12.22 -5.77 1.79
C LEU A 83 -13.24 -6.73 2.40
N ILE A 84 -12.80 -7.78 3.09
CA ILE A 84 -13.71 -8.68 3.81
C ILE A 84 -14.26 -8.08 5.10
N THR A 85 -13.74 -6.92 5.55
CA THR A 85 -14.20 -6.26 6.77
C THR A 85 -15.33 -5.26 6.46
N ASP A 86 -16.30 -5.16 7.36
CA ASP A 86 -17.34 -4.11 7.30
C ASP A 86 -16.84 -2.74 7.84
N LEU A 87 -15.53 -2.61 8.09
CA LEU A 87 -14.92 -1.40 8.65
C LEU A 87 -14.61 -0.35 7.59
N LEU A 88 -14.52 -0.74 6.32
CA LEU A 88 -14.05 0.16 5.27
C LEU A 88 -15.15 1.11 4.77
N PRO A 89 -14.86 2.43 4.69
CA PRO A 89 -15.73 3.36 3.99
C PRO A 89 -15.74 3.07 2.49
N ALA A 90 -16.84 3.42 1.81
CA ALA A 90 -17.05 3.12 0.38
C ALA A 90 -15.93 3.62 -0.55
N PHE A 91 -15.25 4.73 -0.20
CA PHE A 91 -14.13 5.21 -1.02
C PHE A 91 -12.94 4.25 -0.96
N ALA A 92 -12.64 3.67 0.21
CA ALA A 92 -11.51 2.79 0.40
C ALA A 92 -11.76 1.45 -0.29
N VAL A 93 -12.99 0.94 -0.21
CA VAL A 93 -13.44 -0.24 -0.96
C VAL A 93 -13.19 -0.06 -2.45
N ARG A 94 -13.64 1.05 -3.04
CA ARG A 94 -13.44 1.33 -4.48
C ARG A 94 -11.95 1.41 -4.84
N GLN A 95 -11.15 2.13 -4.06
CA GLN A 95 -9.71 2.28 -4.34
C GLN A 95 -8.96 0.95 -4.24
N LEU A 96 -9.30 0.09 -3.27
CA LEU A 96 -8.71 -1.25 -3.18
C LEU A 96 -9.14 -2.16 -4.35
N GLN A 97 -10.39 -2.07 -4.80
CA GLN A 97 -10.87 -2.81 -5.97
C GLN A 97 -10.19 -2.35 -7.26
N GLU A 98 -10.01 -1.04 -7.45
CA GLU A 98 -9.24 -0.47 -8.57
C GLU A 98 -7.78 -0.94 -8.53
N LEU A 99 -7.17 -1.00 -7.34
CA LEU A 99 -5.81 -1.51 -7.18
C LEU A 99 -5.69 -3.00 -7.55
N LEU A 100 -6.66 -3.83 -7.17
CA LEU A 100 -6.71 -5.25 -7.55
C LEU A 100 -6.79 -5.41 -9.08
N GLN A 101 -7.61 -4.60 -9.76
CA GLN A 101 -7.68 -4.61 -11.22
C GLN A 101 -6.33 -4.27 -11.88
N ALA A 102 -5.60 -3.29 -11.32
CA ALA A 102 -4.26 -2.95 -11.78
C ALA A 102 -3.28 -4.11 -11.59
N ILE A 103 -3.28 -4.76 -10.42
CA ILE A 103 -2.43 -5.93 -10.12
C ILE A 103 -2.66 -7.06 -11.13
N TRP A 104 -3.92 -7.38 -11.44
CA TRP A 104 -4.23 -8.44 -12.39
C TRP A 104 -3.79 -8.11 -13.80
N SER A 105 -3.96 -6.86 -14.21
CA SER A 105 -3.49 -6.38 -15.52
C SER A 105 -1.97 -6.54 -15.66
N GLU A 106 -1.21 -6.18 -14.62
CA GLU A 106 0.26 -6.37 -14.60
C GLU A 106 0.64 -7.86 -14.70
N ARG A 107 -0.06 -8.75 -13.97
CA ARG A 107 0.20 -10.19 -14.02
C ARG A 107 -0.06 -10.79 -15.41
N GLU A 108 -1.14 -10.40 -16.06
CA GLU A 108 -1.43 -10.83 -17.43
C GLU A 108 -0.35 -10.36 -18.42
N LEU A 109 0.16 -9.14 -18.27
CA LEU A 109 1.23 -8.61 -19.11
C LEU A 109 2.54 -9.39 -18.92
N VAL A 110 2.88 -9.75 -17.68
CA VAL A 110 4.06 -10.58 -17.39
C VAL A 110 3.92 -11.97 -17.99
N GLN A 111 2.75 -12.60 -17.85
CA GLN A 111 2.50 -13.94 -18.43
C GLN A 111 2.58 -13.95 -19.96
N LYS A 112 2.19 -12.89 -20.64
CA LYS A 112 2.28 -12.78 -22.12
C LYS A 112 3.70 -12.54 -22.63
N ARG A 113 4.64 -12.14 -21.77
CA ARG A 113 6.03 -11.84 -22.12
C ARG A 113 7.02 -12.98 -21.83
N ALA A 114 6.59 -13.97 -21.06
CA ALA A 114 7.35 -15.18 -20.74
C ALA A 114 7.15 -16.25 -21.81
#